data_AF-A0A843C4U1-F1
#
_entry.id   AF-A0A843C4U1-F1
#
_cell.length_a   1.000
_cell.length_b   1.000
_cell.length_c   1.000
_cell.angle_alpha   90.00
_cell.angle_beta   90.00
_cell.angle_gamma   90.00
#
_symmetry.space_group_name_H-M   'P 1'
#
loop_
_entity.id
_entity.type
_entity.pdbx_description
1 polymer ?
#
loop_
_entity_poly.entity_id
_entity_poly.type
_entity_poly.pdbx_seq_one_letter_code
_entity_poly.pdbx_strand_id
1 'polypeptide(L)'
;KNHKQAQNNPNALSEKAYSLDDVLNSKKLTDDLRLLNCSRPCTGGASILLASEDFYSKFTDDPIWITGIGQKTISAGFTKNTFDYMESTRLAGFSALKMSKHSSSDIDVAEVHDAFSVCEPMALESLGFTDKGKGMDMIKELYAVNNFKINPRGGLIGSGHPLGATGIAQTIEIVQQLQTCANKRQVDNAMIGLVHNMSAAGTSSTVLILEK
;
A
#
# COMPACT_ATOMS: atom_id res chain seq x y z
N LYS A 1 -12.44 -4.48 5.08
CA LYS A 1 -12.01 -3.92 3.77
C LYS A 1 -11.08 -4.86 3.01
N ASN A 2 -9.84 -5.08 3.47
CA ASN A 2 -8.77 -5.72 2.70
C ASN A 2 -9.07 -7.17 2.26
N HIS A 3 -9.63 -8.00 3.14
CA HIS A 3 -10.10 -9.35 2.76
C HIS A 3 -11.17 -9.35 1.66
N LYS A 4 -12.05 -8.33 1.61
CA LYS A 4 -13.08 -8.19 0.56
C LYS A 4 -12.45 -7.76 -0.77
N GLN A 5 -11.52 -6.80 -0.73
CA GLN A 5 -10.79 -6.34 -1.92
C GLN A 5 -9.95 -7.47 -2.56
N ALA A 6 -9.36 -8.33 -1.73
CA ALA A 6 -8.56 -9.47 -2.17
C ALA A 6 -9.34 -10.53 -2.96
N GLN A 7 -10.67 -10.59 -2.84
CA GLN A 7 -11.49 -11.57 -3.59
C GLN A 7 -11.37 -11.41 -5.11
N ASN A 8 -11.08 -10.19 -5.55
CA ASN A 8 -10.90 -9.86 -6.97
C ASN A 8 -9.42 -9.91 -7.40
N ASN A 9 -8.52 -10.34 -6.52
CA ASN A 9 -7.10 -10.48 -6.80
C ASN A 9 -6.77 -11.95 -7.07
N PRO A 10 -6.46 -12.35 -8.33
CA PRO A 10 -6.13 -13.74 -8.65
C PRO A 10 -4.82 -14.22 -8.00
N ASN A 11 -3.98 -13.29 -7.51
CA ASN A 11 -2.73 -13.58 -6.81
C ASN A 11 -2.88 -13.55 -5.28
N ALA A 12 -4.09 -13.32 -4.75
CA ALA A 12 -4.30 -13.35 -3.31
C ALA A 12 -4.22 -14.79 -2.78
N LEU A 13 -3.63 -14.96 -1.60
CA LEU A 13 -3.53 -16.26 -0.94
C LEU A 13 -4.89 -16.92 -0.67
N SER A 14 -5.96 -16.12 -0.56
CA SER A 14 -7.29 -16.58 -0.21
C SER A 14 -8.35 -15.62 -0.74
N GLU A 15 -9.36 -16.18 -1.42
CA GLU A 15 -10.57 -15.45 -1.87
C GLU A 15 -11.63 -15.31 -0.76
N LYS A 16 -11.34 -15.81 0.45
CA LYS A 16 -12.26 -15.74 1.58
C LYS A 16 -12.34 -14.31 2.13
N ALA A 17 -13.51 -13.69 1.98
CA ALA A 17 -13.89 -12.52 2.76
C ALA A 17 -14.36 -12.92 4.17
N TYR A 18 -14.27 -11.97 5.09
CA TYR A 18 -14.68 -12.12 6.48
C TYR A 18 -15.63 -10.99 6.84
N SER A 19 -16.67 -11.32 7.61
CA SER A 19 -17.54 -10.32 8.25
C SER A 19 -16.77 -9.58 9.35
N LEU A 20 -17.36 -8.49 9.86
CA LEU A 20 -16.81 -7.81 11.04
C LEU A 20 -16.78 -8.75 12.26
N ASP A 21 -17.84 -9.53 12.46
CA ASP A 21 -17.94 -10.48 13.57
C ASP A 21 -16.88 -11.58 13.47
N ASP A 22 -16.56 -12.05 12.26
CA ASP A 22 -15.45 -13.01 12.07
C ASP A 22 -14.12 -12.42 12.52
N VAL A 23 -13.85 -11.15 12.17
CA VAL A 23 -12.61 -10.46 12.56
C VAL A 23 -12.56 -10.28 14.07
N LEU A 24 -13.64 -9.78 14.67
CA LEU A 24 -13.76 -9.54 16.12
C LEU A 24 -13.73 -10.82 16.95
N ASN A 25 -14.15 -11.96 16.40
CA ASN A 25 -14.13 -13.25 17.10
C ASN A 25 -12.94 -14.14 16.72
N SER A 26 -12.09 -13.70 15.78
CA SER A 26 -10.89 -14.44 15.41
C SER A 26 -9.91 -14.58 16.58
N LYS A 27 -9.02 -15.57 16.49
CA LYS A 27 -8.05 -15.91 17.54
C LYS A 27 -7.33 -14.65 18.06
N LYS A 28 -7.45 -14.38 19.37
CA LYS A 28 -6.73 -13.30 20.05
C LYS A 28 -5.22 -13.60 20.02
N LEU A 29 -4.42 -12.61 19.60
CA LEU A 29 -2.94 -12.72 19.57
C LEU A 29 -2.31 -11.81 20.62
N THR A 30 -2.80 -10.58 20.72
CA THR A 30 -2.47 -9.61 21.78
C THR A 30 -3.75 -9.04 22.36
N ASP A 31 -3.64 -8.10 23.31
CA ASP A 31 -4.82 -7.38 23.83
C ASP A 31 -5.54 -6.56 22.76
N ASP A 32 -4.80 -6.02 21.78
CA ASP A 32 -5.33 -5.12 20.75
C ASP A 32 -5.53 -5.78 19.38
N LEU A 33 -4.84 -6.90 19.09
CA LEU A 33 -4.83 -7.52 17.77
C LEU A 33 -5.28 -8.98 17.80
N ARG A 34 -6.06 -9.34 16.79
CA ARG A 34 -6.51 -10.71 16.51
C ARG A 34 -5.93 -11.20 15.20
N LEU A 35 -6.03 -12.51 14.96
CA LEU A 35 -5.42 -13.17 13.81
C LEU A 35 -5.80 -12.55 12.47
N LEU A 36 -7.06 -12.15 12.28
CA LEU A 36 -7.52 -11.56 11.02
C LEU A 36 -7.14 -10.08 10.84
N ASN A 37 -6.51 -9.46 11.86
CA ASN A 37 -5.88 -8.14 11.77
C ASN A 37 -4.45 -8.20 11.23
N CYS A 38 -3.86 -9.40 11.13
CA CYS A 38 -2.48 -9.59 10.71
C CYS A 38 -2.40 -10.06 9.26
N SER A 39 -1.37 -9.61 8.55
CA SER A 39 -0.97 -10.21 7.28
C SER A 39 -0.58 -11.69 7.45
N ARG A 40 -0.78 -12.47 6.38
CA ARG A 40 -0.50 -13.90 6.39
C ARG A 40 0.91 -14.19 5.88
N PRO A 41 1.71 -15.00 6.60
CA PRO A 41 2.95 -15.54 6.06
C PRO A 41 2.64 -16.35 4.80
N CYS A 42 3.37 -16.08 3.72
CA CYS A 42 3.24 -16.83 2.48
C CYS A 42 4.54 -16.77 1.67
N THR A 43 4.63 -17.67 0.68
CA THR A 43 5.69 -17.70 -0.31
C THR A 43 5.18 -17.08 -1.61
N GLY A 44 6.05 -16.37 -2.33
CA GLY A 44 5.70 -15.76 -3.62
C GLY A 44 6.87 -14.99 -4.20
N GLY A 45 6.75 -14.63 -5.48
CA GLY A 45 7.71 -13.83 -6.21
C GLY A 45 7.01 -12.76 -7.03
N ALA A 46 7.69 -11.66 -7.29
CA ALA A 46 7.23 -10.58 -8.14
C ALA A 46 8.44 -9.98 -8.86
N SER A 47 8.25 -9.56 -10.11
CA SER A 47 9.30 -8.96 -10.93
C SER A 47 8.71 -7.83 -11.77
N ILE A 48 9.56 -6.82 -12.02
CA ILE A 48 9.28 -5.71 -12.93
C ILE A 48 10.49 -5.54 -13.85
N LEU A 49 10.24 -5.00 -15.04
CA LEU A 49 11.29 -4.58 -15.96
C LEU A 49 11.43 -3.05 -15.85
N LEU A 50 12.63 -2.58 -15.54
CA LEU A 50 12.97 -1.17 -15.58
C LEU A 50 13.75 -0.89 -16.86
N ALA A 51 13.33 0.14 -17.59
CA ALA A 51 14.00 0.63 -18.79
C ALA A 51 14.15 2.15 -18.70
N SER A 52 15.19 2.69 -19.33
CA SER A 52 15.35 4.14 -19.47
C SER A 52 14.37 4.71 -20.50
N GLU A 53 14.18 6.03 -20.45
CA GLU A 53 13.41 6.78 -21.44
C GLU A 53 13.86 6.50 -22.89
N ASP A 54 15.16 6.32 -23.11
CA ASP A 54 15.72 6.02 -24.44
C ASP A 54 15.45 4.59 -24.93
N PHE A 55 14.96 3.69 -24.08
CA PHE A 55 14.91 2.25 -24.40
C PHE A 55 13.56 1.58 -24.12
N TYR A 56 12.64 2.21 -23.36
CA TYR A 56 11.36 1.59 -22.98
C TYR A 56 10.50 1.21 -24.19
N SER A 57 10.57 1.99 -25.28
CA SER A 57 9.75 1.81 -26.50
C SER A 57 10.00 0.48 -27.22
N LYS A 58 11.08 -0.24 -26.89
CA LYS A 58 11.32 -1.60 -27.36
C LYS A 58 10.48 -2.65 -26.64
N PHE A 59 9.88 -2.31 -25.51
CA PHE A 59 9.19 -3.23 -24.62
C PHE A 59 7.71 -2.92 -24.44
N THR A 60 7.30 -1.64 -24.47
CA THR A 60 5.91 -1.23 -24.26
C THR A 60 5.62 0.11 -24.92
N ASP A 61 4.38 0.29 -25.38
CA ASP A 61 3.82 1.57 -25.85
C ASP A 61 3.12 2.35 -24.72
N ASP A 62 2.89 1.72 -23.56
CA ASP A 62 2.21 2.29 -22.39
C ASP A 62 3.12 2.13 -21.15
N PRO A 63 4.25 2.86 -21.06
CA PRO A 63 5.13 2.82 -19.91
C PRO A 63 4.48 3.50 -18.69
N ILE A 64 4.91 3.12 -17.49
CA ILE A 64 4.59 3.84 -16.26
C ILE A 64 5.88 4.41 -15.68
N TRP A 65 5.89 5.72 -15.47
CA TRP A 65 7.07 6.47 -15.06
C TRP A 65 7.23 6.48 -13.55
N ILE A 66 8.46 6.32 -13.06
CA ILE A 66 8.81 6.59 -11.66
C ILE A 66 9.21 8.06 -11.57
N THR A 67 8.29 8.92 -11.13
CA THR A 67 8.51 10.38 -11.07
C THR A 67 8.97 10.86 -9.69
N GLY A 68 8.76 10.04 -8.65
CA GLY A 68 9.15 10.37 -7.29
C GLY A 68 9.69 9.15 -6.54
N ILE A 69 10.81 9.33 -5.84
CA ILE A 69 11.40 8.31 -4.96
C ILE A 69 11.74 8.97 -3.63
N GLY A 70 11.30 8.36 -2.54
CA GLY A 70 11.68 8.74 -1.20
C GLY A 70 12.04 7.51 -0.39
N GLN A 71 13.19 7.55 0.28
CA GLN A 71 13.63 6.48 1.16
C GLN A 71 14.16 7.08 2.45
N LYS A 72 13.70 6.56 3.58
CA LYS A 72 14.18 7.00 4.89
C LYS A 72 14.31 5.85 5.86
N THR A 73 15.43 5.81 6.55
CA THR A 73 15.65 5.00 7.76
C THR A 73 15.94 5.94 8.93
N ILE A 74 15.20 5.75 10.02
CA ILE A 74 15.33 6.51 11.28
C ILE A 74 16.27 5.78 12.24
N SER A 75 16.14 4.46 12.34
CA SER A 75 16.96 3.64 13.22
C SER A 75 16.98 2.18 12.78
N ALA A 76 18.03 1.46 13.14
CA ALA A 76 18.08 0.00 13.06
C ALA A 76 17.27 -0.68 14.18
N GLY A 77 16.99 0.03 15.29
CA GLY A 77 16.25 -0.51 16.43
C GLY A 77 14.85 0.08 16.56
N PHE A 78 13.84 -0.78 16.76
CA PHE A 78 12.45 -0.35 16.93
C PHE A 78 12.23 0.46 18.23
N THR A 79 13.15 0.40 19.19
CA THR A 79 13.08 1.15 20.46
C THR A 79 13.17 2.67 20.28
N LYS A 80 13.54 3.13 19.08
CA LYS A 80 13.56 4.56 18.72
C LYS A 80 12.27 5.03 18.05
N ASN A 81 11.28 4.15 17.86
CA ASN A 81 9.99 4.55 17.30
C ASN A 81 9.16 5.33 18.30
N THR A 82 8.39 6.27 17.77
CA THR A 82 7.21 6.80 18.43
C THR A 82 6.01 5.96 18.00
N PHE A 83 5.15 5.55 18.94
CA PHE A 83 4.10 4.57 18.64
C PHE A 83 2.84 5.15 18.01
N ASP A 84 2.70 6.48 18.01
CA ASP A 84 1.54 7.20 17.48
C ASP A 84 1.83 7.89 16.14
N TYR A 85 3.01 7.65 15.54
CA TYR A 85 3.44 8.29 14.30
C TYR A 85 4.53 7.51 13.53
N MET A 86 4.45 7.46 12.20
CA MET A 86 5.46 6.81 11.36
C MET A 86 6.39 7.83 10.71
N GLU A 87 7.43 8.26 11.43
CA GLU A 87 8.35 9.31 10.96
C GLU A 87 9.12 8.91 9.69
N SER A 88 9.50 7.64 9.55
CA SER A 88 10.15 7.15 8.33
C SER A 88 9.25 7.30 7.11
N THR A 89 7.97 6.93 7.25
CA THR A 89 6.92 7.06 6.22
C THR A 89 6.69 8.51 5.86
N ARG A 90 6.57 9.42 6.85
CA ARG A 90 6.39 10.85 6.60
C ARG A 90 7.52 11.43 5.76
N LEU A 91 8.76 11.18 6.17
CA LEU A 91 9.93 11.73 5.50
C LEU A 91 10.12 11.13 4.09
N ALA A 92 9.93 9.83 3.94
CA ALA A 92 9.97 9.17 2.62
C ALA A 92 8.85 9.69 1.70
N GLY A 93 7.61 9.78 2.20
CA GLY A 93 6.48 10.31 1.46
C GLY A 93 6.69 11.75 1.00
N PHE A 94 7.15 12.63 1.91
CA PHE A 94 7.49 14.01 1.58
C PHE A 94 8.56 14.10 0.48
N SER A 95 9.63 13.31 0.59
CA SER A 95 10.68 13.28 -0.43
C SER A 95 10.16 12.83 -1.80
N ALA A 96 9.35 11.77 -1.85
CA ALA A 96 8.81 11.23 -3.09
C ALA A 96 7.84 12.22 -3.76
N LEU A 97 6.87 12.74 -3.00
CA LEU A 97 5.89 13.73 -3.47
C LEU A 97 6.56 15.03 -3.93
N LYS A 98 7.56 15.52 -3.19
CA LYS A 98 8.34 16.70 -3.60
C LYS A 98 9.11 16.45 -4.90
N MET A 99 9.69 15.27 -5.07
CA MET A 99 10.45 14.90 -6.26
C MET A 99 9.53 14.84 -7.50
N SER A 100 8.32 14.28 -7.36
CA SER A 100 7.32 14.25 -8.43
C SER A 100 6.54 15.55 -8.61
N LYS A 101 6.76 16.55 -7.74
CA LYS A 101 6.01 17.83 -7.71
C LYS A 101 4.50 17.65 -7.50
N HIS A 102 4.13 16.61 -6.75
CA HIS A 102 2.75 16.32 -6.37
C HIS A 102 2.52 16.48 -4.88
N SER A 103 1.25 16.48 -4.51
CA SER A 103 0.75 16.41 -3.15
C SER A 103 -0.02 15.09 -2.94
N SER A 104 -0.29 14.74 -1.69
CA SER A 104 -1.08 13.54 -1.34
C SER A 104 -2.50 13.57 -1.91
N SER A 105 -3.08 14.76 -2.11
CA SER A 105 -4.40 14.92 -2.72
C SER A 105 -4.43 14.59 -4.22
N ASP A 106 -3.28 14.63 -4.90
CA ASP A 106 -3.17 14.32 -6.33
C ASP A 106 -3.08 12.81 -6.58
N ILE A 107 -2.87 12.00 -5.55
CA ILE A 107 -2.75 10.54 -5.69
C ILE A 107 -4.13 9.92 -5.91
N ASP A 108 -4.31 9.23 -7.02
CA ASP A 108 -5.57 8.56 -7.37
C ASP A 108 -5.72 7.18 -6.73
N VAL A 109 -4.60 6.45 -6.64
CA VAL A 109 -4.55 5.08 -6.11
C VAL A 109 -3.27 4.84 -5.31
N ALA A 110 -3.37 4.12 -4.20
CA ALA A 110 -2.23 3.85 -3.34
C ALA A 110 -2.21 2.42 -2.81
N GLU A 111 -1.02 1.83 -2.78
CA GLU A 111 -0.70 0.60 -2.08
C GLU A 111 0.15 0.94 -0.86
N VAL A 112 -0.40 0.76 0.34
CA VAL A 112 0.27 1.07 1.62
C VAL A 112 0.55 -0.20 2.41
N HIS A 113 1.68 -0.21 3.12
CA HIS A 113 2.15 -1.38 3.86
C HIS A 113 1.31 -1.69 5.12
N ASP A 114 0.23 -2.44 4.96
CA ASP A 114 -0.73 -2.83 6.01
C ASP A 114 -0.39 -4.18 6.67
N ALA A 115 0.85 -4.39 7.13
CA ALA A 115 1.25 -5.67 7.76
C ALA A 115 0.36 -6.06 8.96
N PHE A 116 -0.17 -5.05 9.66
CA PHE A 116 -1.22 -5.12 10.67
C PHE A 116 -2.29 -4.07 10.38
N SER A 117 -3.53 -4.29 10.79
CA SER A 117 -4.64 -3.38 10.46
C SER A 117 -4.45 -1.95 10.98
N VAL A 118 -3.67 -1.76 12.04
CA VAL A 118 -3.31 -0.43 12.57
C VAL A 118 -2.33 0.34 11.66
N CYS A 119 -1.56 -0.37 10.83
CA CYS A 119 -0.56 0.27 9.97
C CYS A 119 -1.21 1.07 8.82
N GLU A 120 -2.33 0.61 8.28
CA GLU A 120 -3.03 1.31 7.18
C GLU A 120 -3.45 2.74 7.56
N PRO A 121 -4.22 2.99 8.64
CA PRO A 121 -4.59 4.36 9.03
C PRO A 121 -3.36 5.21 9.38
N MET A 122 -2.39 4.66 10.13
CA MET A 122 -1.16 5.39 10.49
C MET A 122 -0.32 5.80 9.27
N ALA A 123 -0.25 4.94 8.26
CA ALA A 123 0.42 5.25 7.01
C ALA A 123 -0.30 6.36 6.24
N LEU A 124 -1.64 6.33 6.16
CA LEU A 124 -2.43 7.38 5.50
C LEU A 124 -2.20 8.76 6.15
N GLU A 125 -2.19 8.80 7.48
CA GLU A 125 -1.88 10.03 8.23
C GLU A 125 -0.45 10.50 7.97
N SER A 126 0.52 9.58 8.00
CA SER A 126 1.95 9.93 7.82
C SER A 126 2.28 10.36 6.40
N LEU A 127 1.60 9.80 5.40
CA LEU A 127 1.70 10.18 3.98
C LEU A 127 0.91 11.46 3.65
N GLY A 128 0.13 11.99 4.59
CA GLY A 128 -0.62 13.24 4.42
C GLY A 128 -1.94 13.09 3.66
N PHE A 129 -2.52 11.90 3.56
CA PHE A 129 -3.86 11.72 2.97
C PHE A 129 -4.97 12.27 3.87
N THR A 130 -4.72 12.32 5.17
CA THR A 130 -5.65 12.85 6.17
C THR A 130 -4.86 13.32 7.39
N ASP A 131 -5.52 14.08 8.27
CA ASP A 131 -4.91 14.62 9.47
C ASP A 131 -4.59 13.51 10.49
N LYS A 132 -3.61 13.77 11.36
CA LYS A 132 -3.25 12.84 12.45
C LYS A 132 -4.49 12.51 13.30
N GLY A 133 -4.70 11.22 13.56
CA GLY A 133 -5.86 10.68 14.27
C GLY A 133 -7.13 10.53 13.43
N LYS A 134 -7.09 10.87 12.12
CA LYS A 134 -8.23 10.76 11.20
C LYS A 134 -8.12 9.62 10.18
N GLY A 135 -7.05 8.83 10.22
CA GLY A 135 -6.83 7.69 9.32
C GLY A 135 -7.98 6.68 9.35
N MET A 136 -8.51 6.38 10.54
CA MET A 136 -9.65 5.46 10.67
C MET A 136 -10.96 6.02 10.12
N ASP A 137 -11.18 7.34 10.23
CA ASP A 137 -12.38 7.99 9.68
C ASP A 137 -12.34 7.89 8.15
N MET A 138 -11.20 8.22 7.53
CA MET A 138 -10.99 8.07 6.08
C MET A 138 -11.23 6.63 5.60
N ILE A 139 -10.70 5.61 6.30
CA ILE A 139 -10.91 4.21 5.93
C ILE A 139 -12.40 3.82 5.98
N LYS A 140 -13.13 4.29 7.00
CA LYS A 140 -14.58 4.03 7.12
C LYS A 140 -15.36 4.67 5.98
N GLU A 141 -15.04 5.93 5.64
CA GLU A 141 -15.68 6.64 4.53
C GLU A 141 -15.44 5.92 3.20
N LEU A 142 -14.20 5.58 2.87
CA LEU A 142 -13.85 4.81 1.67
C LEU A 142 -14.57 3.46 1.63
N TYR A 143 -14.64 2.76 2.76
CA TYR A 143 -15.35 1.48 2.85
C TYR A 143 -16.85 1.64 2.61
N ALA A 144 -17.49 2.70 3.14
CA ALA A 144 -18.92 2.94 3.01
C ALA A 144 -19.35 3.17 1.55
N VAL A 145 -18.50 3.81 0.75
CA VAL A 145 -18.74 4.05 -0.68
C VAL A 145 -18.08 3.00 -1.59
N ASN A 146 -17.53 1.93 -1.01
CA ASN A 146 -16.83 0.87 -1.75
C ASN A 146 -15.73 1.40 -2.69
N ASN A 147 -14.97 2.40 -2.22
CA ASN A 147 -13.89 3.03 -2.97
C ASN A 147 -12.59 2.21 -2.82
N PHE A 148 -11.95 1.89 -3.95
CA PHE A 148 -10.75 1.05 -4.05
C PHE A 148 -9.43 1.83 -4.05
N LYS A 149 -9.46 3.14 -3.80
CA LYS A 149 -8.28 4.03 -3.79
C LYS A 149 -7.13 3.50 -2.93
N ILE A 150 -7.42 2.89 -1.78
CA ILE A 150 -6.38 2.37 -0.88
C ILE A 150 -6.40 0.84 -0.88
N ASN A 151 -5.24 0.26 -1.19
CA ASN A 151 -4.97 -1.17 -1.23
C ASN A 151 -5.94 -1.96 -2.14
N PRO A 152 -6.13 -1.59 -3.42
CA PRO A 152 -7.11 -2.22 -4.30
C PRO A 152 -6.93 -3.74 -4.44
N ARG A 153 -5.69 -4.26 -4.37
CA ARG A 153 -5.43 -5.72 -4.37
C ARG A 153 -5.82 -6.43 -3.08
N GLY A 154 -6.23 -5.68 -2.05
CA GLY A 154 -6.51 -6.15 -0.71
C GLY A 154 -5.31 -6.11 0.23
N GLY A 155 -4.25 -5.36 -0.11
CA GLY A 155 -3.09 -5.16 0.75
C GLY A 155 -2.38 -6.46 1.17
N LEU A 156 -1.51 -6.37 2.16
CA LEU A 156 -0.81 -7.49 2.78
C LEU A 156 -1.77 -8.37 3.59
N ILE A 157 -2.79 -7.78 4.23
CA ILE A 157 -3.79 -8.53 5.03
C ILE A 157 -4.61 -9.49 4.17
N GLY A 158 -5.11 -9.01 3.05
CA GLY A 158 -5.97 -9.80 2.16
C GLY A 158 -5.17 -10.64 1.16
N SER A 159 -4.10 -10.10 0.56
CA SER A 159 -3.35 -10.82 -0.47
C SER A 159 -2.30 -11.78 0.07
N GLY A 160 -1.74 -11.51 1.24
CA GLY A 160 -0.53 -12.17 1.75
C GLY A 160 0.71 -11.28 1.68
N HIS A 161 1.74 -11.66 2.44
CA HIS A 161 2.95 -10.88 2.64
C HIS A 161 4.24 -11.70 2.44
N PRO A 162 4.62 -12.00 1.18
CA PRO A 162 5.94 -12.53 0.88
C PRO A 162 6.96 -11.39 1.03
N LEU A 163 7.76 -11.42 2.10
CA LEU A 163 8.56 -10.28 2.59
C LEU A 163 9.31 -9.53 1.48
N GLY A 164 10.15 -10.24 0.70
CA GLY A 164 10.96 -9.63 -0.35
C GLY A 164 10.18 -9.23 -1.62
N ALA A 165 9.05 -9.88 -1.89
CA ALA A 165 8.26 -9.64 -3.11
C ALA A 165 7.18 -8.56 -2.92
N THR A 166 6.82 -8.22 -1.68
CA THR A 166 5.69 -7.34 -1.37
C THR A 166 5.83 -5.96 -2.01
N GLY A 167 7.01 -5.32 -1.89
CA GLY A 167 7.22 -3.99 -2.49
C GLY A 167 7.02 -3.99 -4.00
N ILE A 168 7.53 -5.02 -4.69
CA ILE A 168 7.36 -5.17 -6.15
C ILE A 168 5.92 -5.52 -6.52
N ALA A 169 5.25 -6.37 -5.74
CA ALA A 169 3.84 -6.71 -5.95
C ALA A 169 2.92 -5.49 -5.78
N GLN A 170 3.23 -4.60 -4.82
CA GLN A 170 2.55 -3.30 -4.69
C GLN A 170 2.76 -2.45 -5.95
N THR A 171 4.00 -2.36 -6.45
CA THR A 171 4.31 -1.64 -7.70
C THR A 171 3.55 -2.21 -8.90
N ILE A 172 3.48 -3.53 -9.04
CA ILE A 172 2.73 -4.18 -10.13
C ILE A 172 1.24 -3.81 -10.10
N GLU A 173 0.62 -3.79 -8.92
CA GLU A 173 -0.78 -3.38 -8.81
C GLU A 173 -0.95 -1.93 -9.25
N ILE A 174 -0.11 -1.00 -8.79
CA ILE A 174 -0.20 0.41 -9.21
C ILE A 174 0.01 0.55 -10.72
N VAL A 175 0.98 -0.16 -11.32
CA VAL A 175 1.18 -0.18 -12.77
C VAL A 175 -0.09 -0.65 -13.49
N GLN A 176 -0.71 -1.74 -13.03
CA GLN A 176 -1.95 -2.24 -13.63
C GLN A 176 -3.11 -1.24 -13.50
N GLN A 177 -3.18 -0.49 -12.40
CA GLN A 177 -4.20 0.53 -12.20
C GLN A 177 -4.03 1.69 -13.19
N LEU A 178 -2.80 2.19 -13.36
CA LEU A 178 -2.48 3.29 -14.27
C LEU A 178 -2.61 2.90 -15.75
N GLN A 179 -2.25 1.67 -16.10
CA GLN A 179 -2.47 1.09 -17.43
C GLN A 179 -3.94 0.69 -17.69
N THR A 180 -4.83 0.90 -16.72
CA THR A 180 -6.26 0.58 -16.84
C THR A 180 -6.52 -0.92 -17.13
N CYS A 181 -5.69 -1.81 -16.56
CA CYS A 181 -5.76 -3.25 -16.76
C CYS A 181 -5.89 -4.05 -15.43
N ALA A 182 -6.33 -3.40 -14.34
CA ALA A 182 -6.49 -4.02 -13.02
C ALA A 182 -7.80 -4.84 -12.86
N ASN A 183 -8.54 -5.10 -13.94
CA ASN A 183 -9.76 -5.91 -13.99
C ASN A 183 -10.82 -5.43 -12.96
N LYS A 184 -11.38 -6.35 -12.16
CA LYS A 184 -12.40 -6.06 -11.13
C LYS A 184 -11.89 -5.20 -9.96
N ARG A 185 -10.62 -4.83 -9.96
CA ARG A 185 -9.99 -3.96 -8.95
C ARG A 185 -9.73 -2.54 -9.46
N GLN A 186 -10.06 -2.26 -10.71
CA GLN A 186 -9.76 -0.99 -11.37
C GLN A 186 -10.36 0.21 -10.61
N VAL A 187 -9.51 1.20 -10.34
CA VAL A 187 -9.89 2.53 -9.90
C VAL A 187 -10.13 3.41 -11.13
N ASP A 188 -11.24 4.15 -11.12
CA ASP A 188 -11.64 4.99 -12.25
C ASP A 188 -10.64 6.14 -12.47
N ASN A 189 -10.22 6.33 -13.73
CA ASN A 189 -9.38 7.44 -14.19
C ASN A 189 -8.07 7.64 -13.40
N ALA A 190 -7.46 6.56 -12.89
CA ALA A 190 -6.21 6.67 -12.15
C ALA A 190 -5.04 7.10 -13.06
N MET A 191 -4.40 8.22 -12.73
CA MET A 191 -3.25 8.79 -13.44
C MET A 191 -1.99 8.84 -12.59
N ILE A 192 -2.15 8.98 -11.26
CA ILE A 192 -1.04 9.07 -10.31
C ILE A 192 -1.21 8.03 -9.20
N GLY A 193 -0.18 7.20 -9.05
CA GLY A 193 -0.13 6.11 -8.10
C GLY A 193 0.93 6.27 -7.02
N LEU A 194 0.66 5.79 -5.81
CA LEU A 194 1.62 5.77 -4.71
C LEU A 194 1.89 4.34 -4.22
N VAL A 195 3.16 3.97 -4.11
CA VAL A 195 3.58 2.75 -3.43
C VAL A 195 4.27 3.12 -2.13
N HIS A 196 3.79 2.62 -1.00
CA HIS A 196 4.43 2.73 0.30
C HIS A 196 4.79 1.35 0.82
N ASN A 197 6.09 1.11 0.99
CA ASN A 197 6.65 -0.09 1.58
C ASN A 197 7.42 0.24 2.86
N MET A 198 7.18 -0.52 3.92
CA MET A 198 7.71 -0.28 5.26
C MET A 198 8.48 -1.53 5.73
N SER A 199 9.52 -1.32 6.53
CA SER A 199 10.29 -2.38 7.17
C SER A 199 10.76 -1.96 8.58
N ALA A 200 11.39 -2.90 9.30
CA ALA A 200 11.97 -2.67 10.63
C ALA A 200 10.98 -2.02 11.64
N ALA A 201 9.74 -2.52 11.66
CA ALA A 201 8.65 -2.02 12.52
C ALA A 201 8.38 -0.50 12.35
N GLY A 202 8.51 0.04 11.13
CA GLY A 202 8.23 1.44 10.84
C GLY A 202 9.41 2.39 11.01
N THR A 203 10.62 1.87 11.31
CA THR A 203 11.82 2.71 11.32
C THR A 203 12.41 2.93 9.92
N SER A 204 11.99 2.16 8.91
CA SER A 204 12.46 2.31 7.54
C SER A 204 11.31 2.21 6.54
N SER A 205 11.25 3.16 5.60
CA SER A 205 10.20 3.22 4.60
C SER A 205 10.76 3.68 3.25
N THR A 206 10.16 3.14 2.19
CA THR A 206 10.36 3.54 0.80
C THR A 206 9.01 3.91 0.21
N VAL A 207 8.94 5.07 -0.46
CA VAL A 207 7.77 5.55 -1.17
C VAL A 207 8.15 5.82 -2.62
N LEU A 208 7.32 5.34 -3.55
CA LEU A 208 7.40 5.63 -4.97
C LEU A 208 6.15 6.37 -5.41
N ILE A 209 6.31 7.36 -6.28
CA ILE A 209 5.24 7.97 -7.07
C ILE A 209 5.38 7.48 -8.50
N LEU A 210 4.28 6.94 -9.02
CA LEU A 210 4.17 6.41 -10.37
C LEU A 210 3.16 7.24 -11.17
N GLU A 211 3.49 7.57 -12.40
CA GLU A 211 2.63 8.36 -13.30
C GLU A 211 2.49 7.68 -14.65
N LYS A 212 1.33 7.86 -15.27
CA LYS A 212 1.05 7.42 -16.64
C LYS A 212 1.76 8.31 -17.67
#